data_AF-A0A1G7ZUE6-F1
#
_entry.id   AF-A0A1G7ZUE6-F1
#
_cell.length_a   1.000
_cell.length_b   1.000
_cell.length_c   1.000
_cell.angle_alpha   90.00
_cell.angle_beta   90.00
_cell.angle_gamma   90.00
#
_symmetry.space_group_name_H-M   'P 1'
#
loop_
_entity.id
_entity.type
_entity.pdbx_description
1 polymer ?
#
loop_
_entity_poly.entity_id
_entity_poly.type
_entity_poly.pdbx_seq_one_letter_code
_entity_poly.pdbx_strand_id
1 'polypeptide(L)'
;MRRRLDTLGQRSALFVTSFVFLSAFAGAAPANAQAPEVQSSDRSFLVSLRQTNSWLVPISREIPARTTNTAVGNAGRDIFEAHSRLDVELLKSANDLGVVLPNDVSSEHQSVINEMAERSGNDHDRAYATITRRAQGTLLVTATRTRAVTLDATIRALAHQTVQMLARTMTVLEDTGLADPSAFDLAAAKAQVNSVRVAGRNAEPSERELLVLLAQHSLWQQPAGRESAGRGRDAQVRRVAGQLAAEQAQLAQEVGEAARQLGVDLPAEPTAEQRSWVNAISSSSGDVLDDRFANLSRAAGGTVVVEAALTRAATRSAPVRAAAQTGLNLLVKHIQLLEGTGLVRSDSLQLTAAAAAPRPVSSPARLEESPVNVAALAGIAVLLVAVAGSLWFVRVGGQRH
;
A
#
# COMPACT_ATOMS: atom_id res chain seq x y z
N MET A 1 56.63 -51.71 13.54
CA MET A 1 56.48 -52.91 12.69
C MET A 1 55.93 -52.46 11.34
N ARG A 2 56.75 -52.13 10.34
CA ARG A 2 57.22 -52.97 9.20
C ARG A 2 56.14 -53.78 8.45
N ARG A 3 55.85 -53.34 7.20
CA ARG A 3 55.74 -54.10 5.91
C ARG A 3 54.54 -55.06 5.71
N ARG A 4 53.89 -55.32 4.55
CA ARG A 4 54.01 -55.07 3.06
C ARG A 4 52.56 -55.10 2.49
N LEU A 5 52.13 -54.40 1.43
CA LEU A 5 52.37 -54.50 -0.04
C LEU A 5 52.14 -55.88 -0.70
N ASP A 6 51.18 -55.94 -1.64
CA ASP A 6 51.17 -56.60 -2.98
C ASP A 6 49.78 -56.27 -3.64
N THR A 7 49.60 -55.38 -4.64
CA THR A 7 49.87 -55.35 -6.11
C THR A 7 49.36 -56.50 -6.97
N LEU A 8 48.49 -56.16 -7.96
CA LEU A 8 48.34 -56.62 -9.37
C LEU A 8 46.85 -56.63 -9.77
N GLY A 9 46.38 -56.13 -10.93
CA GLY A 9 47.05 -55.64 -12.12
C GLY A 9 46.07 -54.98 -13.10
N GLN A 10 46.65 -54.20 -14.02
CA GLN A 10 46.05 -53.44 -15.13
C GLN A 10 45.27 -54.30 -16.14
N ARG A 11 44.29 -53.69 -16.81
CA ARG A 11 44.15 -53.75 -18.28
C ARG A 11 43.57 -52.46 -18.87
N SER A 12 44.28 -51.95 -19.87
CA SER A 12 44.04 -50.75 -20.67
C SER A 12 43.18 -51.05 -21.91
N ALA A 13 42.50 -50.04 -22.45
CA ALA A 13 42.13 -49.99 -23.88
C ALA A 13 42.16 -48.53 -24.38
N LEU A 14 42.96 -48.34 -25.44
CA LEU A 14 43.17 -47.14 -26.26
C LEU A 14 42.14 -47.10 -27.41
N PHE A 15 41.86 -45.91 -27.99
CA PHE A 15 42.04 -45.57 -29.43
C PHE A 15 41.58 -44.09 -29.67
N VAL A 16 42.48 -43.17 -30.08
CA VAL A 16 42.62 -42.45 -31.38
C VAL A 16 41.29 -41.80 -31.89
N THR A 17 41.15 -40.50 -32.23
CA THR A 17 41.69 -39.75 -33.41
C THR A 17 41.23 -38.27 -33.41
N SER A 18 42.13 -37.42 -33.90
CA SER A 18 41.98 -36.28 -34.83
C SER A 18 41.05 -35.07 -34.61
N PHE A 19 41.70 -33.92 -34.76
CA PHE A 19 41.17 -32.58 -35.03
C PHE A 19 40.23 -32.51 -36.24
N VAL A 20 39.12 -31.79 -36.09
CA VAL A 20 38.41 -31.11 -37.17
C VAL A 20 38.07 -29.68 -36.70
N PHE A 21 38.56 -28.70 -37.45
CA PHE A 21 38.15 -27.30 -37.37
C PHE A 21 36.79 -27.15 -38.07
N LEU A 22 35.78 -26.60 -37.40
CA LEU A 22 34.65 -25.94 -38.06
C LEU A 22 34.06 -24.85 -37.16
N SER A 23 34.18 -23.62 -37.64
CA SER A 23 33.65 -22.37 -37.11
C SER A 23 32.11 -22.30 -37.15
N ALA A 24 31.46 -21.85 -36.08
CA ALA A 24 30.11 -21.24 -36.14
C ALA A 24 29.71 -20.50 -34.84
N PHE A 25 29.38 -19.21 -35.03
CA PHE A 25 28.55 -18.32 -34.20
C PHE A 25 28.92 -18.09 -32.72
N ALA A 26 29.60 -16.96 -32.50
CA ALA A 26 29.52 -16.21 -31.25
C ALA A 26 28.08 -15.68 -31.06
N GLY A 27 27.24 -16.47 -30.38
CA GLY A 27 26.07 -15.93 -29.69
C GLY A 27 26.58 -15.14 -28.48
N ALA A 28 26.57 -13.81 -28.56
CA ALA A 28 26.70 -12.98 -27.39
C ALA A 28 25.53 -13.33 -26.45
N ALA A 29 25.81 -14.07 -25.39
CA ALA A 29 24.90 -14.16 -24.25
C ALA A 29 24.68 -12.71 -23.76
N PRO A 30 23.43 -12.24 -23.61
CA PRO A 30 23.22 -10.93 -23.05
C PRO A 30 23.85 -10.90 -21.66
N ALA A 31 24.78 -9.96 -21.48
CA ALA A 31 25.42 -9.70 -20.20
C ALA A 31 24.34 -9.52 -19.12
N ASN A 32 24.48 -10.27 -18.02
CA ASN A 32 23.78 -10.12 -16.74
C ASN A 32 22.63 -9.12 -16.72
N ALA A 33 21.40 -9.62 -16.84
CA ALA A 33 20.29 -8.92 -16.18
C ALA A 33 20.54 -9.04 -14.67
N GLN A 34 21.24 -8.07 -14.09
CA GLN A 34 21.28 -7.90 -12.63
C GLN A 34 19.83 -7.85 -12.16
N ALA A 35 19.48 -8.68 -11.18
CA ALA A 35 18.19 -8.55 -10.50
C ALA A 35 18.04 -7.07 -10.08
N PRO A 36 16.88 -6.44 -10.32
CA PRO A 36 16.70 -5.03 -9.99
C PRO A 36 17.04 -4.80 -8.52
N GLU A 37 17.89 -3.83 -8.24
CA GLU A 37 18.28 -3.47 -6.88
C GLU A 37 17.04 -3.09 -6.05
N VAL A 38 16.93 -3.64 -4.84
CA VAL A 38 15.81 -3.35 -3.93
C VAL A 38 15.76 -1.86 -3.64
N GLN A 39 14.62 -1.23 -3.94
CA GLN A 39 14.42 0.20 -3.72
C GLN A 39 14.60 0.58 -2.24
N SER A 40 15.03 1.81 -1.97
CA SER A 40 15.22 2.28 -0.58
C SER A 40 13.91 2.25 0.24
N SER A 41 12.76 2.54 -0.39
CA SER A 41 11.43 2.42 0.21
C SER A 41 11.06 0.98 0.56
N ASP A 42 11.42 0.05 -0.31
CA ASP A 42 11.17 -1.38 -0.13
C ASP A 42 12.00 -1.95 1.02
N ARG A 43 13.30 -1.60 1.07
CA ARG A 43 14.18 -1.94 2.20
C ARG A 43 13.66 -1.35 3.52
N SER A 44 13.17 -0.11 3.49
CA SER A 44 12.61 0.56 4.67
C SER A 44 11.39 -0.19 5.20
N PHE A 45 10.51 -0.68 4.33
CA PHE A 45 9.37 -1.50 4.73
C PHE A 45 9.82 -2.81 5.42
N LEU A 46 10.76 -3.55 4.83
CA LEU A 46 11.26 -4.81 5.42
C LEU A 46 11.89 -4.58 6.80
N VAL A 47 12.69 -3.51 6.95
CA VAL A 47 13.31 -3.12 8.22
C VAL A 47 12.26 -2.72 9.25
N SER A 48 11.27 -1.90 8.87
CA SER A 48 10.19 -1.49 9.77
C SER A 48 9.37 -2.69 10.25
N LEU A 49 8.99 -3.59 9.34
CA LEU A 49 8.27 -4.81 9.70
C LEU A 49 9.09 -5.67 10.68
N ARG A 50 10.40 -5.85 10.42
CA ARG A 50 11.28 -6.59 11.32
C ARG A 50 11.36 -5.95 12.71
N GLN A 51 11.58 -4.64 12.75
CA GLN A 51 11.68 -3.90 14.00
C GLN A 51 10.39 -3.99 14.82
N THR A 52 9.23 -3.88 14.17
CA THR A 52 7.94 -4.08 14.83
C THR A 52 7.77 -5.52 15.37
N ASN A 53 8.13 -6.54 14.59
CA ASN A 53 8.04 -7.94 15.03
C ASN A 53 8.97 -8.24 16.22
N SER A 54 10.16 -7.62 16.27
CA SER A 54 11.18 -7.89 17.29
C SER A 54 10.70 -7.70 18.73
N TRP A 55 9.74 -6.79 18.94
CA TRP A 55 9.15 -6.55 20.27
C TRP A 55 7.71 -7.03 20.38
N LEU A 56 6.89 -6.95 19.32
CA LEU A 56 5.49 -7.40 19.39
C LEU A 56 5.38 -8.89 19.67
N VAL A 57 6.19 -9.71 19.01
CA VAL A 57 6.15 -11.17 19.19
C VAL A 57 6.41 -11.57 20.66
N PRO A 58 7.51 -11.15 21.32
CA PRO A 58 7.75 -11.53 22.71
C PRO A 58 6.71 -10.97 23.67
N ILE A 59 6.29 -9.70 23.55
CA ILE A 59 5.30 -9.16 24.50
C ILE A 59 3.95 -9.86 24.35
N SER A 60 3.47 -10.10 23.12
CA SER A 60 2.16 -10.69 22.86
C SER A 60 2.09 -12.14 23.32
N ARG A 61 3.22 -12.85 23.28
CA ARG A 61 3.37 -14.20 23.85
C ARG A 61 3.10 -14.23 25.36
N GLU A 62 3.51 -13.20 26.09
CA GLU A 62 3.39 -13.14 27.54
C GLU A 62 2.01 -12.70 28.03
N ILE A 63 1.26 -11.96 27.20
CA ILE A 63 -0.05 -11.39 27.59
C ILE A 63 -1.00 -12.39 28.23
N PRO A 64 -1.23 -13.61 27.69
CA PRO A 64 -2.16 -14.56 28.30
C PRO A 64 -1.82 -14.96 29.73
N ALA A 65 -0.55 -14.84 30.15
CA ALA A 65 -0.11 -15.11 31.51
C ALA A 65 -0.14 -13.86 32.42
N ARG A 66 -0.25 -12.67 31.84
CA ARG A 66 -0.22 -11.38 32.55
C ARG A 66 -1.60 -10.75 32.77
N THR A 67 -2.63 -11.23 32.07
CA THR A 67 -3.99 -10.68 32.13
C THR A 67 -5.00 -11.70 32.66
N THR A 68 -6.01 -11.21 33.37
CA THR A 68 -7.25 -11.95 33.67
C THR A 68 -8.38 -11.62 32.70
N ASN A 69 -8.19 -10.67 31.78
CA ASN A 69 -9.17 -10.28 30.77
C ASN A 69 -9.08 -11.22 29.56
N THR A 70 -10.12 -12.04 29.36
CA THR A 70 -10.17 -13.02 28.27
C THR A 70 -10.01 -12.39 26.88
N ALA A 71 -10.59 -11.21 26.64
CA ALA A 71 -10.47 -10.53 25.34
C ALA A 71 -9.01 -10.11 25.06
N VAL A 72 -8.33 -9.58 26.08
CA VAL A 72 -6.91 -9.18 25.98
C VAL A 72 -6.01 -10.41 25.83
N GLY A 73 -6.28 -11.47 26.57
CA GLY A 73 -5.58 -12.75 26.45
C GLY A 73 -5.71 -13.35 25.04
N ASN A 74 -6.92 -13.32 24.46
CA ASN A 74 -7.14 -13.77 23.08
C ASN A 74 -6.42 -12.86 22.07
N ALA A 75 -6.50 -11.54 22.23
CA ALA A 75 -5.77 -10.60 21.39
C ALA A 75 -4.25 -10.85 21.43
N GLY A 76 -3.69 -11.14 22.61
CA GLY A 76 -2.30 -11.55 22.79
C GLY A 76 -1.93 -12.77 21.94
N ARG A 77 -2.72 -13.84 21.99
CA ARG A 77 -2.49 -15.06 21.19
C ARG A 77 -2.57 -14.78 19.69
N ASP A 78 -3.62 -14.09 19.26
CA ASP A 78 -3.84 -13.79 17.84
C ASP A 78 -2.69 -12.97 17.25
N ILE A 79 -2.23 -11.95 17.97
CA ILE A 79 -1.13 -11.08 17.53
C ILE A 79 0.19 -11.85 17.52
N PHE A 80 0.47 -12.64 18.56
CA PHE A 80 1.65 -13.49 18.61
C PHE A 80 1.72 -14.44 17.41
N GLU A 81 0.65 -15.19 17.14
CA GLU A 81 0.60 -16.15 16.03
C GLU A 81 0.69 -15.47 14.66
N ALA A 82 -0.01 -14.34 14.49
CA ALA A 82 -0.04 -13.60 13.25
C ALA A 82 1.33 -12.98 12.91
N HIS A 83 1.94 -12.26 13.84
CA HIS A 83 3.26 -11.66 13.64
C HIS A 83 4.36 -12.71 13.53
N SER A 84 4.31 -13.82 14.29
CA SER A 84 5.33 -14.88 14.19
C SER A 84 5.33 -15.55 12.80
N ARG A 85 4.14 -15.82 12.24
CA ARG A 85 4.04 -16.38 10.87
C ARG A 85 4.57 -15.40 9.83
N LEU A 86 4.20 -14.12 9.95
CA LEU A 86 4.66 -13.08 9.03
C LEU A 86 6.18 -12.85 9.13
N ASP A 87 6.77 -13.00 10.32
CA ASP A 87 8.21 -12.86 10.52
C ASP A 87 9.01 -13.97 9.81
N VAL A 88 8.47 -15.19 9.75
CA VAL A 88 9.06 -16.27 8.93
C VAL A 88 9.05 -15.91 7.44
N GLU A 89 7.93 -15.41 6.94
CA GLU A 89 7.81 -14.96 5.53
C GLU A 89 8.72 -13.77 5.23
N LEU A 90 8.87 -12.83 6.17
CA LEU A 90 9.79 -11.70 6.07
C LEU A 90 11.24 -12.15 5.99
N LEU A 91 11.69 -13.03 6.90
CA LEU A 91 13.08 -13.51 6.94
C LEU A 91 13.43 -14.27 5.67
N LYS A 92 12.50 -15.09 5.17
CA LYS A 92 12.64 -15.75 3.87
C LYS A 92 12.78 -14.74 2.74
N SER A 93 11.85 -13.78 2.65
CA SER A 93 11.85 -12.75 1.60
C SER A 93 13.14 -11.92 1.63
N ALA A 94 13.60 -11.53 2.81
CA ALA A 94 14.83 -10.76 2.96
C ALA A 94 16.07 -11.56 2.56
N ASN A 95 16.13 -12.86 2.88
CA ASN A 95 17.19 -13.74 2.40
C ASN A 95 17.19 -13.86 0.88
N ASP A 96 16.02 -14.10 0.28
CA ASP A 96 15.86 -14.22 -1.18
C ASP A 96 16.27 -12.92 -1.91
N LEU A 97 16.10 -11.77 -1.27
CA LEU A 97 16.43 -10.45 -1.78
C LEU A 97 17.84 -9.94 -1.37
N GLY A 98 18.60 -10.72 -0.60
CA GLY A 98 19.91 -10.28 -0.08
C GLY A 98 19.87 -9.08 0.86
N VAL A 99 18.73 -8.84 1.54
CA VAL A 99 18.54 -7.73 2.49
C VAL A 99 18.90 -8.19 3.89
N VAL A 100 19.89 -7.55 4.50
CA VAL A 100 20.22 -7.75 5.91
C VAL A 100 19.22 -7.00 6.77
N LEU A 101 18.58 -7.73 7.69
CA LEU A 101 17.61 -7.19 8.63
C LEU A 101 18.24 -7.05 10.03
N PRO A 102 17.81 -6.03 10.81
CA PRO A 102 18.24 -5.91 12.20
C PRO A 102 17.68 -7.05 13.05
N ASN A 103 18.47 -7.53 14.00
CA ASN A 103 18.07 -8.60 14.92
C ASN A 103 17.76 -8.11 16.33
N ASP A 104 18.24 -6.91 16.68
CA ASP A 104 18.01 -6.32 17.99
C ASP A 104 16.81 -5.37 17.99
N VAL A 105 16.12 -5.32 19.12
CA VAL A 105 15.06 -4.34 19.40
C VAL A 105 15.69 -2.93 19.44
N SER A 106 15.09 -1.95 18.76
CA SER A 106 15.56 -0.56 18.85
C SER A 106 15.42 0.00 20.28
N SER A 107 16.23 1.00 20.63
CA SER A 107 16.14 1.68 21.93
C SER A 107 14.76 2.30 22.18
N GLU A 108 14.14 2.84 21.14
CA GLU A 108 12.77 3.36 21.19
C GLU A 108 11.76 2.27 21.57
N HIS A 109 11.82 1.11 20.91
CA HIS A 109 10.95 -0.02 21.23
C HIS A 109 11.25 -0.61 22.61
N GLN A 110 12.51 -0.63 23.05
CA GLN A 110 12.87 -1.07 24.39
C GLN A 110 12.25 -0.20 25.47
N SER A 111 12.21 1.13 25.27
CA SER A 111 11.52 2.04 26.19
C SER A 111 10.03 1.72 26.31
N VAL A 112 9.39 1.41 25.19
CA VAL A 112 7.97 1.05 25.14
C VAL A 112 7.69 -0.28 25.88
N ILE A 113 8.56 -1.29 25.71
CA ILE A 113 8.47 -2.55 26.45
C ILE A 113 8.55 -2.29 27.96
N ASN A 114 9.53 -1.49 28.40
CA ASN A 114 9.73 -1.18 29.81
C ASN A 114 8.51 -0.45 30.40
N GLU A 115 7.97 0.54 29.68
CA GLU A 115 6.77 1.27 30.11
C GLU A 115 5.55 0.35 30.32
N MET A 116 5.35 -0.64 29.44
CA MET A 116 4.28 -1.63 29.62
C MET A 116 4.56 -2.55 30.81
N ALA A 117 5.81 -2.98 30.98
CA ALA A 117 6.21 -3.91 32.03
C ALA A 117 6.07 -3.34 33.46
N GLU A 118 6.14 -2.01 33.61
CA GLU A 118 5.92 -1.31 34.89
C GLU A 118 4.44 -1.27 35.32
N ARG A 119 3.52 -1.52 34.39
CA ARG A 119 2.08 -1.50 34.65
C ARG A 119 1.58 -2.87 35.06
N SER A 120 0.43 -2.92 35.75
CA SER A 120 -0.21 -4.18 36.16
C SER A 120 -1.73 -4.12 36.01
N GLY A 121 -2.37 -5.29 36.02
CA GLY A 121 -3.83 -5.41 35.91
C GLY A 121 -4.42 -4.66 34.71
N ASN A 122 -5.51 -3.93 34.95
CA ASN A 122 -6.23 -3.20 33.89
C ASN A 122 -5.38 -2.11 33.22
N ASP A 123 -4.42 -1.50 33.93
CA ASP A 123 -3.55 -0.47 33.37
C ASP A 123 -2.53 -1.05 32.39
N HIS A 124 -2.04 -2.26 32.68
CA HIS A 124 -1.22 -3.03 31.75
C HIS A 124 -2.03 -3.40 30.51
N ASP A 125 -3.24 -3.93 30.67
CA ASP A 125 -4.09 -4.34 29.55
C ASP A 125 -4.44 -3.18 28.63
N ARG A 126 -4.76 -2.00 29.20
CA ARG A 126 -4.99 -0.77 28.45
C ARG A 126 -3.74 -0.31 27.70
N ALA A 127 -2.58 -0.36 28.36
CA ALA A 127 -1.32 0.02 27.74
C ALA A 127 -0.97 -0.92 26.58
N TYR A 128 -1.05 -2.24 26.79
CA TYR A 128 -0.83 -3.23 25.74
C TYR A 128 -1.75 -3.00 24.54
N ALA A 129 -3.06 -2.87 24.77
CA ALA A 129 -4.04 -2.67 23.71
C ALA A 129 -3.74 -1.39 22.91
N THR A 130 -3.48 -0.28 23.61
CA THR A 130 -3.28 1.04 23.00
C THR A 130 -1.96 1.14 22.24
N ILE A 131 -0.85 0.74 22.87
CA ILE A 131 0.50 0.85 22.31
C ILE A 131 0.65 -0.06 21.09
N THR A 132 0.21 -1.32 21.22
CA THR A 132 0.26 -2.30 20.12
C THR A 132 -0.58 -1.82 18.94
N ARG A 133 -1.79 -1.31 19.22
CA ARG A 133 -2.69 -0.82 18.18
C ARG A 133 -2.11 0.38 17.42
N ARG A 134 -1.48 1.31 18.13
CA ARG A 134 -0.79 2.47 17.53
C ARG A 134 0.39 2.04 16.65
N ALA A 135 1.22 1.13 17.14
CA ALA A 135 2.36 0.60 16.37
C ALA A 135 1.91 -0.09 15.07
N GLN A 136 0.87 -0.93 15.16
CA GLN A 136 0.27 -1.58 14.00
C GLN A 136 -0.31 -0.58 12.99
N GLY A 137 -0.88 0.54 13.46
CA GLY A 137 -1.37 1.61 12.58
C GLY A 137 -0.27 2.26 11.74
N THR A 138 0.91 2.50 12.34
CA THR A 138 2.06 3.06 11.60
C THR A 138 2.54 2.08 10.53
N LEU A 139 2.70 0.81 10.89
CA LEU A 139 3.14 -0.23 9.97
C LEU A 139 2.11 -0.47 8.84
N LEU A 140 0.81 -0.34 9.12
CA LEU A 140 -0.25 -0.49 8.13
C LEU A 140 -0.09 0.52 6.98
N VAL A 141 0.21 1.78 7.31
CA VAL A 141 0.41 2.84 6.32
C VAL A 141 1.62 2.52 5.44
N THR A 142 2.74 2.12 6.05
CA THR A 142 3.96 1.74 5.32
C THR A 142 3.70 0.55 4.40
N ALA A 143 3.10 -0.53 4.94
CA ALA A 143 2.78 -1.72 4.17
C ALA A 143 1.82 -1.44 3.02
N THR A 144 0.81 -0.60 3.24
CA THR A 144 -0.16 -0.22 2.20
C THR A 144 0.50 0.59 1.09
N ARG A 145 1.36 1.55 1.43
CA ARG A 145 2.13 2.31 0.46
C ARG A 145 3.05 1.40 -0.35
N THR A 146 3.83 0.54 0.31
CA THR A 146 4.70 -0.43 -0.37
C THR A 146 3.89 -1.33 -1.29
N ARG A 147 2.76 -1.87 -0.82
CA ARG A 147 1.86 -2.71 -1.63
C ARG A 147 1.34 -2.00 -2.88
N ALA A 148 1.09 -0.69 -2.78
CA ALA A 148 0.60 0.09 -3.89
C ALA A 148 1.67 0.33 -4.95
N VAL A 149 2.91 0.63 -4.54
CA VAL A 149 3.95 1.23 -5.41
C VAL A 149 5.13 0.33 -5.77
N THR A 150 5.40 -0.74 -5.01
CA THR A 150 6.58 -1.57 -5.24
C THR A 150 6.53 -2.26 -6.61
N LEU A 151 7.68 -2.35 -7.26
CA LEU A 151 7.87 -3.08 -8.51
C LEU A 151 8.21 -4.56 -8.26
N ASP A 152 8.66 -4.91 -7.05
CA ASP A 152 9.06 -6.28 -6.69
C ASP A 152 7.84 -7.14 -6.29
N ALA A 153 7.69 -8.30 -6.92
CA ALA A 153 6.54 -9.18 -6.69
C ALA A 153 6.56 -9.86 -5.30
N THR A 154 7.74 -10.21 -4.80
CA THR A 154 7.92 -10.81 -3.47
C THR A 154 7.55 -9.80 -2.39
N ILE A 155 8.05 -8.57 -2.51
CA ILE A 155 7.75 -7.48 -1.58
C ILE A 155 6.26 -7.10 -1.67
N ARG A 156 5.69 -7.07 -2.88
CA ARG A 156 4.24 -6.83 -3.07
C ARG A 156 3.38 -7.87 -2.35
N ALA A 157 3.75 -9.16 -2.44
CA ALA A 157 3.05 -10.24 -1.75
C ALA A 157 3.15 -10.10 -0.23
N LEU A 158 4.36 -9.89 0.29
CA LEU A 158 4.59 -9.70 1.73
C LEU A 158 3.83 -8.48 2.28
N ALA A 159 3.87 -7.35 1.56
CA ALA A 159 3.15 -6.14 1.92
C ALA A 159 1.63 -6.36 1.92
N HIS A 160 1.10 -7.13 0.95
CA HIS A 160 -0.32 -7.51 0.93
C HIS A 160 -0.71 -8.32 2.18
N GLN A 161 0.07 -9.36 2.50
CA GLN A 161 -0.17 -10.20 3.68
C GLN A 161 -0.11 -9.37 4.97
N THR A 162 0.85 -8.45 5.05
CA THR A 162 1.02 -7.51 6.16
C THR A 162 -0.22 -6.63 6.34
N VAL A 163 -0.72 -6.01 5.28
CA VAL A 163 -1.93 -5.17 5.33
C VAL A 163 -3.15 -5.95 5.84
N GLN A 164 -3.37 -7.16 5.29
CA GLN A 164 -4.50 -8.01 5.69
C GLN A 164 -4.39 -8.48 7.14
N MET A 165 -3.19 -8.85 7.58
CA MET A 165 -2.92 -9.24 8.97
C MET A 165 -3.20 -8.08 9.91
N LEU A 166 -2.64 -6.89 9.63
CA LEU A 166 -2.77 -5.71 10.47
C LEU A 166 -4.22 -5.23 10.57
N ALA A 167 -4.96 -5.20 9.46
CA ALA A 167 -6.38 -4.86 9.46
C ALA A 167 -7.16 -5.72 10.49
N ARG A 168 -6.89 -7.02 10.55
CA ARG A 168 -7.54 -7.93 11.51
C ARG A 168 -7.06 -7.72 12.93
N THR A 169 -5.74 -7.71 13.18
CA THR A 169 -5.22 -7.60 14.55
C THR A 169 -5.50 -6.25 15.18
N MET A 170 -5.55 -5.17 14.38
CA MET A 170 -5.98 -3.86 14.82
C MET A 170 -7.44 -3.88 15.31
N THR A 171 -8.33 -4.56 14.59
CA THR A 171 -9.72 -4.75 15.02
C THR A 171 -9.80 -5.58 16.30
N VAL A 172 -9.04 -6.67 16.41
CA VAL A 172 -9.01 -7.49 17.64
C VAL A 172 -8.59 -6.68 18.87
N LEU A 173 -7.62 -5.75 18.73
CA LEU A 173 -7.22 -4.85 19.81
C LEU A 173 -8.32 -3.83 20.17
N GLU A 174 -9.01 -3.30 19.17
CA GLU A 174 -10.12 -2.36 19.34
C GLU A 174 -11.32 -3.04 20.03
N ASP A 175 -11.61 -4.28 19.66
CA ASP A 175 -12.70 -5.09 20.21
C ASP A 175 -12.50 -5.47 21.69
N THR A 176 -11.28 -5.32 22.22
CA THR A 176 -11.06 -5.42 23.67
C THR A 176 -11.76 -4.29 24.45
N GLY A 177 -12.10 -3.18 23.78
CA GLY A 177 -12.63 -1.97 24.41
C GLY A 177 -11.60 -1.16 25.21
N LEU A 178 -10.32 -1.58 25.20
CA LEU A 178 -9.26 -0.97 26.01
C LEU A 178 -8.30 -0.09 25.20
N ALA A 179 -8.25 -0.25 23.87
CA ALA A 179 -7.41 0.58 23.03
C ALA A 179 -7.94 2.02 22.99
N ASP A 180 -7.14 2.98 23.47
CA ASP A 180 -7.53 4.39 23.53
C ASP A 180 -7.35 5.10 22.17
N PRO A 181 -8.44 5.51 21.49
CA PRO A 181 -8.33 6.18 20.20
C PRO A 181 -7.61 7.52 20.24
N SER A 182 -7.54 8.17 21.41
CA SER A 182 -6.84 9.44 21.56
C SER A 182 -5.33 9.31 21.33
N ALA A 183 -4.77 8.10 21.47
CA ALA A 183 -3.36 7.79 21.29
C ALA A 183 -2.98 7.43 19.84
N PHE A 184 -3.94 7.34 18.91
CA PHE A 184 -3.67 6.90 17.53
C PHE A 184 -3.14 8.00 16.60
N ASP A 185 -2.92 9.20 17.13
CA ASP A 185 -2.46 10.33 16.34
C ASP A 185 -1.04 10.10 15.80
N LEU A 186 -0.95 9.84 14.49
CA LEU A 186 0.31 9.64 13.76
C LEU A 186 1.15 10.92 13.67
N ALA A 187 0.59 12.10 14.00
CA ALA A 187 1.28 13.39 14.03
C ALA A 187 1.70 13.84 15.45
N ALA A 188 1.28 13.15 16.51
CA ALA A 188 1.54 13.55 17.90
C ALA A 188 2.94 13.20 18.45
N ALA A 189 3.99 13.43 17.66
CA ALA A 189 5.33 13.71 18.16
C ALA A 189 5.82 15.13 17.82
N LYS A 190 5.08 15.91 17.01
CA LYS A 190 5.36 17.34 16.78
C LYS A 190 4.07 18.11 16.43
N ALA A 191 3.29 18.49 17.43
CA ALA A 191 2.56 19.77 17.51
C ALA A 191 1.45 19.69 18.55
N GLN A 192 1.79 20.07 19.78
CA GLN A 192 0.82 20.67 20.67
C GLN A 192 0.63 22.14 20.25
N VAL A 193 -0.03 22.39 19.11
CA VAL A 193 -0.51 23.73 18.72
C VAL A 193 -1.77 23.58 17.85
N ASN A 194 -2.81 24.35 18.19
CA ASN A 194 -4.13 24.46 17.56
C ASN A 194 -5.21 23.43 17.94
N SER A 195 -5.45 23.28 19.24
CA SER A 195 -6.80 22.98 19.74
C SER A 195 -7.70 24.23 19.67
N VAL A 196 -8.23 24.54 18.48
CA VAL A 196 -9.54 25.20 18.37
C VAL A 196 -10.41 24.28 17.54
N ARG A 197 -10.91 23.23 18.20
CA ARG A 197 -12.05 22.46 17.70
C ARG A 197 -13.20 23.47 17.66
N VAL A 198 -13.61 23.89 16.46
CA VAL A 198 -14.85 24.65 16.31
C VAL A 198 -15.96 23.72 16.78
N ALA A 199 -16.46 23.95 18.00
CA ALA A 199 -17.62 23.26 18.52
C ALA A 199 -18.74 23.36 17.47
N GLY A 200 -19.17 22.22 16.92
CA GLY A 200 -20.18 22.16 15.85
C GLY A 200 -19.77 21.43 14.57
N ARG A 201 -18.53 20.93 14.41
CA ARG A 201 -18.18 20.00 13.32
C ARG A 201 -17.97 18.59 13.87
N ASN A 202 -18.75 17.62 13.38
CA ASN A 202 -18.68 16.22 13.83
C ASN A 202 -17.50 15.43 13.22
N ALA A 203 -16.90 15.91 12.12
CA ALA A 203 -15.76 15.28 11.45
C ALA A 203 -14.55 16.23 11.31
N GLU A 204 -13.35 15.68 11.49
CA GLU A 204 -12.08 16.36 11.21
C GLU A 204 -11.85 16.55 9.70
N PRO A 205 -11.01 17.52 9.26
CA PRO A 205 -10.76 17.76 7.84
C PRO A 205 -10.30 16.53 7.06
N SER A 206 -9.34 15.77 7.59
CA SER A 206 -8.84 14.52 6.98
C SER A 206 -9.93 13.44 6.89
N GLU A 207 -10.81 13.35 7.89
CA GLU A 207 -11.94 12.43 7.87
C GLU A 207 -12.94 12.78 6.77
N ARG A 208 -13.24 14.08 6.59
CA ARG A 208 -14.07 14.56 5.47
C ARG A 208 -13.40 14.27 4.14
N GLU A 209 -12.11 14.54 4.02
CA GLU A 209 -11.33 14.30 2.80
C GLU A 209 -11.39 12.83 2.39
N LEU A 210 -11.20 11.89 3.32
CA LEU A 210 -11.36 10.47 3.02
C LEU A 210 -12.77 10.15 2.50
N LEU A 211 -13.82 10.57 3.20
CA LEU A 211 -15.19 10.23 2.80
C LEU A 211 -15.51 10.76 1.40
N VAL A 212 -15.08 12.00 1.11
CA VAL A 212 -15.21 12.61 -0.22
C VAL A 212 -14.41 11.82 -1.26
N LEU A 213 -13.18 11.42 -0.95
CA LEU A 213 -12.30 10.69 -1.85
C LEU A 213 -12.81 9.28 -2.17
N LEU A 214 -13.33 8.56 -1.18
CA LEU A 214 -13.97 7.26 -1.38
C LEU A 214 -15.26 7.39 -2.20
N ALA A 215 -16.10 8.39 -1.91
CA ALA A 215 -17.31 8.64 -2.69
C ALA A 215 -16.99 8.95 -4.16
N GLN A 216 -16.01 9.83 -4.43
CA GLN A 216 -15.57 10.13 -5.79
C GLN A 216 -15.00 8.91 -6.50
N HIS A 217 -14.22 8.08 -5.79
CA HIS A 217 -13.70 6.84 -6.37
C HIS A 217 -14.84 5.91 -6.81
N SER A 218 -15.89 5.74 -5.99
CA SER A 218 -17.05 4.92 -6.36
C SER A 218 -17.84 5.51 -7.53
N LEU A 219 -18.00 6.84 -7.61
CA LEU A 219 -18.77 7.52 -8.66
C LEU A 219 -18.28 7.21 -10.09
N TRP A 220 -16.97 7.08 -10.29
CA TRP A 220 -16.42 6.77 -11.62
C TRP A 220 -16.18 5.26 -11.82
N GLN A 221 -15.71 4.55 -10.79
CA GLN A 221 -15.33 3.14 -10.90
C GLN A 221 -16.55 2.24 -11.12
N GLN A 222 -17.71 2.60 -10.53
CA GLN A 222 -18.94 1.83 -10.68
C GLN A 222 -19.46 1.81 -12.13
N PRO A 223 -19.70 2.95 -12.82
CA PRO A 223 -20.10 2.93 -14.22
C PRO A 223 -19.02 2.36 -15.15
N ALA A 224 -17.75 2.69 -14.95
CA ALA A 224 -16.64 2.16 -15.76
C ALA A 224 -16.53 0.63 -15.65
N GLY A 225 -16.71 0.08 -14.44
CA GLY A 225 -16.71 -1.36 -14.19
C GLY A 225 -17.89 -2.07 -14.84
N ARG A 226 -19.12 -1.52 -14.74
CA ARG A 226 -20.30 -2.10 -15.44
C ARG A 226 -20.11 -2.11 -16.95
N GLU A 227 -19.60 -1.01 -17.49
CA GLU A 227 -19.35 -0.89 -18.93
C GLU A 227 -18.32 -1.91 -19.40
N SER A 228 -17.19 -2.01 -18.69
CA SER A 228 -16.11 -2.95 -19.03
C SER A 228 -16.54 -4.40 -18.81
N ALA A 229 -17.43 -4.67 -17.86
CA ALA A 229 -18.05 -5.98 -17.70
C ALA A 229 -18.91 -6.39 -18.90
N GLY A 230 -19.59 -5.44 -19.56
CA GLY A 230 -20.42 -5.70 -20.73
C GLY A 230 -19.65 -5.73 -22.05
N ARG A 231 -18.59 -4.91 -22.18
CA ARG A 231 -17.87 -4.68 -23.45
C ARG A 231 -16.48 -5.32 -23.52
N GLY A 232 -15.90 -5.72 -22.39
CA GLY A 232 -14.55 -6.28 -22.35
C GLY A 232 -14.40 -7.55 -23.17
N ARG A 233 -13.26 -7.72 -23.82
CA ARG A 233 -12.99 -8.88 -24.69
C ARG A 233 -12.50 -10.06 -23.85
N ASP A 234 -11.63 -9.80 -22.90
CA ASP A 234 -11.13 -10.77 -21.93
C ASP A 234 -12.20 -11.14 -20.89
N ALA A 235 -12.42 -12.46 -20.72
CA ALA A 235 -13.45 -12.97 -19.83
C ALA A 235 -13.14 -12.72 -18.35
N GLN A 236 -11.87 -12.70 -17.98
CA GLN A 236 -11.44 -12.39 -16.63
C GLN A 236 -11.60 -10.91 -16.33
N VAL A 237 -11.25 -10.02 -17.26
CA VAL A 237 -11.50 -8.58 -17.13
C VAL A 237 -12.99 -8.31 -16.96
N ARG A 238 -13.86 -8.93 -17.75
CA ARG A 238 -15.31 -8.77 -17.58
C ARG A 238 -15.78 -9.14 -16.17
N ARG A 239 -15.32 -10.29 -15.64
CA ARG A 239 -15.67 -10.75 -14.29
C ARG A 239 -15.16 -9.79 -13.22
N VAL A 240 -13.89 -9.41 -13.29
CA VAL A 240 -13.26 -8.47 -12.35
C VAL A 240 -13.99 -7.11 -12.39
N ALA A 241 -14.24 -6.57 -13.58
CA ALA A 241 -14.94 -5.30 -13.74
C ALA A 241 -16.35 -5.30 -13.12
N GLY A 242 -17.11 -6.38 -13.34
CA GLY A 242 -18.44 -6.54 -12.76
C GLY A 242 -18.40 -6.64 -11.23
N GLN A 243 -17.43 -7.38 -10.69
CA GLN A 243 -17.21 -7.49 -9.25
C GLN A 243 -16.84 -6.14 -8.62
N LEU A 244 -15.88 -5.42 -9.22
CA LEU A 244 -15.48 -4.08 -8.77
C LEU A 244 -16.68 -3.13 -8.76
N ALA A 245 -17.51 -3.14 -9.79
CA ALA A 245 -18.70 -2.29 -9.85
C ALA A 245 -19.71 -2.59 -8.74
N ALA A 246 -19.96 -3.87 -8.43
CA ALA A 246 -20.87 -4.27 -7.36
C ALA A 246 -20.34 -3.87 -5.98
N GLU A 247 -19.06 -4.11 -5.72
CA GLU A 247 -18.42 -3.81 -4.44
C GLU A 247 -18.25 -2.29 -4.22
N GLN A 248 -18.03 -1.50 -5.27
CA GLN A 248 -18.03 -0.03 -5.18
C GLN A 248 -19.41 0.54 -4.88
N ALA A 249 -20.49 -0.10 -5.35
CA ALA A 249 -21.84 0.31 -4.99
C ALA A 249 -22.13 0.10 -3.50
N GLN A 250 -21.63 -1.00 -2.92
CA GLN A 250 -21.71 -1.26 -1.48
C GLN A 250 -20.89 -0.25 -0.69
N LEU A 251 -19.64 0.02 -1.11
CA LEU A 251 -18.80 1.03 -0.46
C LEU A 251 -19.45 2.42 -0.47
N ALA A 252 -20.07 2.83 -1.58
CA ALA A 252 -20.76 4.10 -1.67
C ALA A 252 -21.92 4.23 -0.65
N GLN A 253 -22.64 3.14 -0.36
CA GLN A 253 -23.69 3.12 0.65
C GLN A 253 -23.13 3.31 2.06
N GLU A 254 -22.05 2.61 2.40
CA GLU A 254 -21.39 2.71 3.72
C GLU A 254 -20.78 4.11 3.95
N VAL A 255 -20.11 4.65 2.94
CA VAL A 255 -19.56 6.02 2.97
C VAL A 255 -20.68 7.05 3.11
N GLY A 256 -21.81 6.86 2.41
CA GLY A 256 -22.99 7.72 2.53
C GLY A 256 -23.63 7.69 3.92
N GLU A 257 -23.68 6.52 4.57
CA GLU A 257 -24.16 6.40 5.96
C GLU A 257 -23.21 7.13 6.93
N ALA A 258 -21.90 6.90 6.84
CA ALA A 258 -20.91 7.59 7.66
C ALA A 258 -20.97 9.12 7.48
N ALA A 259 -21.10 9.58 6.23
CA ALA A 259 -21.23 11.00 5.91
C ALA A 259 -22.50 11.61 6.51
N ARG A 260 -23.65 10.92 6.44
CA ARG A 260 -24.90 11.37 7.08
C ARG A 260 -24.77 11.50 8.58
N GLN A 261 -24.16 10.53 9.26
CA GLN A 261 -23.94 10.58 10.71
C GLN A 261 -23.07 11.78 11.13
N LEU A 262 -22.16 12.20 10.24
CA LEU A 262 -21.21 13.27 10.49
C LEU A 262 -21.64 14.63 9.90
N GLY A 263 -22.76 14.69 9.18
CA GLY A 263 -23.19 15.90 8.47
C GLY A 263 -22.19 16.34 7.40
N VAL A 264 -21.58 15.40 6.69
CA VAL A 264 -20.64 15.66 5.59
C VAL A 264 -21.38 15.61 4.26
N ASP A 265 -21.29 16.68 3.50
CA ASP A 265 -21.79 16.71 2.12
C ASP A 265 -20.83 15.94 1.20
N LEU A 266 -21.37 14.95 0.49
CA LEU A 266 -20.64 14.18 -0.49
C LEU A 266 -20.85 14.74 -1.90
N PRO A 267 -19.82 14.68 -2.78
CA PRO A 267 -19.98 15.06 -4.16
C PRO A 267 -20.95 14.13 -4.90
N ALA A 268 -21.67 14.67 -5.88
CA ALA A 268 -22.58 13.91 -6.73
C ALA A 268 -21.96 13.52 -8.09
N GLU A 269 -20.79 14.07 -8.42
CA GLU A 269 -20.14 13.92 -9.72
C GLU A 269 -18.66 13.54 -9.57
N PRO A 270 -18.08 12.75 -10.49
CA PRO A 270 -16.65 12.52 -10.53
C PRO A 270 -15.86 13.82 -10.74
N THR A 271 -14.56 13.79 -10.44
CA THR A 271 -13.66 14.90 -10.80
C THR A 271 -13.48 15.02 -12.32
N ALA A 272 -12.92 16.13 -12.80
CA ALA A 272 -12.59 16.29 -14.22
C ALA A 272 -11.62 15.21 -14.71
N GLU A 273 -10.65 14.85 -13.87
CA GLU A 273 -9.67 13.79 -14.15
C GLU A 273 -10.35 12.42 -14.27
N GLN A 274 -11.20 12.08 -13.30
CA GLN A 274 -11.98 10.83 -13.30
C GLN A 274 -12.93 10.73 -14.50
N ARG A 275 -13.57 11.84 -14.90
CA ARG A 275 -14.35 11.88 -16.16
C ARG A 275 -13.47 11.61 -17.37
N SER A 276 -12.23 12.10 -17.38
CA SER A 276 -11.28 11.81 -18.47
C SER A 276 -10.96 10.32 -18.55
N TRP A 277 -10.79 9.65 -17.41
CA TRP A 277 -10.57 8.20 -17.34
C TRP A 277 -11.77 7.41 -17.88
N VAL A 278 -12.98 7.78 -17.45
CA VAL A 278 -14.23 7.18 -17.95
C VAL A 278 -14.32 7.35 -19.47
N ASN A 279 -14.12 8.57 -19.99
CA ASN A 279 -14.15 8.82 -21.43
C ASN A 279 -13.10 8.00 -22.20
N ALA A 280 -11.91 7.84 -21.62
CA ALA A 280 -10.85 7.04 -22.23
C ALA A 280 -11.24 5.56 -22.30
N ILE A 281 -11.87 5.01 -21.25
CA ILE A 281 -12.40 3.64 -21.26
C ILE A 281 -13.54 3.53 -22.28
N SER A 282 -14.51 4.44 -22.25
CA SER A 282 -15.71 4.33 -23.10
C SER A 282 -15.42 4.48 -24.60
N SER A 283 -14.38 5.24 -24.96
CA SER A 283 -13.90 5.39 -26.34
C SER A 283 -13.02 4.24 -26.82
N SER A 284 -12.64 3.32 -25.95
CA SER A 284 -11.81 2.14 -26.29
C SER A 284 -12.65 0.88 -26.54
N SER A 285 -12.05 -0.14 -27.17
CA SER A 285 -12.71 -1.42 -27.43
C SER A 285 -11.70 -2.56 -27.52
N GLY A 286 -12.17 -3.80 -27.42
CA GLY A 286 -11.31 -4.98 -27.49
C GLY A 286 -10.22 -4.98 -26.42
N ASP A 287 -9.03 -5.43 -26.79
CA ASP A 287 -7.89 -5.53 -25.87
C ASP A 287 -7.46 -4.16 -25.29
N VAL A 288 -7.69 -3.07 -26.03
CA VAL A 288 -7.38 -1.70 -25.57
C VAL A 288 -8.30 -1.26 -24.44
N LEU A 289 -9.57 -1.69 -24.46
CA LEU A 289 -10.49 -1.44 -23.35
C LEU A 289 -10.05 -2.20 -22.11
N ASP A 290 -9.73 -3.47 -22.29
CA ASP A 290 -9.31 -4.36 -21.20
C ASP A 290 -8.04 -3.84 -20.51
N ASP A 291 -7.02 -3.46 -21.29
CA ASP A 291 -5.78 -2.86 -20.79
C ASP A 291 -6.04 -1.55 -20.04
N ARG A 292 -6.84 -0.66 -20.65
CA ARG A 292 -7.12 0.66 -20.09
C ARG A 292 -7.90 0.59 -18.79
N PHE A 293 -8.95 -0.23 -18.75
CA PHE A 293 -9.72 -0.47 -17.54
C PHE A 293 -8.83 -1.02 -16.43
N ALA A 294 -8.08 -2.10 -16.71
CA ALA A 294 -7.25 -2.76 -15.72
C ALA A 294 -6.23 -1.79 -15.10
N ASN A 295 -5.52 -1.04 -15.94
CA ASN A 295 -4.45 -0.17 -15.49
C ASN A 295 -4.95 1.12 -14.82
N LEU A 296 -5.99 1.78 -15.33
CA LEU A 296 -6.54 2.99 -14.70
C LEU A 296 -7.18 2.67 -13.33
N SER A 297 -7.98 1.60 -13.25
CA SER A 297 -8.57 1.17 -11.97
C SER A 297 -7.50 0.78 -10.96
N ARG A 298 -6.43 0.12 -11.40
CA ARG A 298 -5.31 -0.26 -10.52
C ARG A 298 -4.55 0.95 -10.00
N ALA A 299 -4.33 1.94 -10.87
CA ALA A 299 -3.66 3.18 -10.52
C ALA A 299 -4.48 3.98 -9.50
N ALA A 300 -5.76 4.23 -9.83
CA ALA A 300 -6.67 4.96 -8.95
C ALA A 300 -6.84 4.26 -7.59
N GLY A 301 -7.02 2.94 -7.57
CA GLY A 301 -7.11 2.18 -6.33
C GLY A 301 -5.84 2.27 -5.49
N GLY A 302 -4.66 2.19 -6.12
CA GLY A 302 -3.36 2.31 -5.45
C GLY A 302 -3.11 3.69 -4.82
N THR A 303 -3.68 4.75 -5.38
CA THR A 303 -3.63 6.10 -4.78
C THR A 303 -4.57 6.19 -3.57
N VAL A 304 -5.82 5.76 -3.74
CA VAL A 304 -6.89 5.91 -2.74
C VAL A 304 -6.67 5.02 -1.51
N VAL A 305 -6.10 3.82 -1.69
CA VAL A 305 -5.88 2.87 -0.60
C VAL A 305 -4.93 3.39 0.50
N VAL A 306 -3.97 4.24 0.15
CA VAL A 306 -3.02 4.81 1.12
C VAL A 306 -3.73 5.80 2.06
N GLU A 307 -4.66 6.60 1.53
CA GLU A 307 -5.46 7.51 2.36
C GLU A 307 -6.40 6.74 3.29
N ALA A 308 -7.04 5.68 2.79
CA ALA A 308 -7.85 4.80 3.62
C ALA A 308 -7.04 4.18 4.77
N ALA A 309 -5.80 3.75 4.52
CA ALA A 309 -4.90 3.23 5.56
C ALA A 309 -4.51 4.30 6.59
N LEU A 310 -4.15 5.51 6.13
CA LEU A 310 -3.82 6.64 7.00
C LEU A 310 -4.96 6.99 7.95
N THR A 311 -6.17 7.18 7.40
CA THR A 311 -7.33 7.50 8.23
C THR A 311 -7.69 6.32 9.15
N ARG A 312 -7.66 5.07 8.65
CA ARG A 312 -7.94 3.87 9.47
C ARG A 312 -6.99 3.75 10.66
N ALA A 313 -5.73 4.13 10.47
CA ALA A 313 -4.72 4.11 11.50
C ALA A 313 -4.94 5.19 12.57
N ALA A 314 -5.42 6.38 12.18
CA ALA A 314 -5.40 7.58 13.04
C ALA A 314 -6.77 8.06 13.56
N THR A 315 -7.88 7.74 12.89
CA THR A 315 -9.19 8.33 13.21
C THR A 315 -9.71 7.94 14.60
N ARG A 316 -10.30 8.92 15.27
CA ARG A 316 -11.04 8.74 16.52
C ARG A 316 -12.52 8.47 16.28
N SER A 317 -13.05 8.84 15.12
CA SER A 317 -14.45 8.65 14.72
C SER A 317 -14.75 7.20 14.35
N ALA A 318 -15.67 6.55 15.07
CA ALA A 318 -16.04 5.17 14.79
C ALA A 318 -16.70 4.98 13.40
N PRO A 319 -17.61 5.85 12.93
CA PRO A 319 -18.15 5.75 11.57
C PRO A 319 -17.08 5.89 10.49
N VAL A 320 -16.12 6.80 10.67
CA VAL A 320 -14.99 6.98 9.72
C VAL A 320 -14.06 5.77 9.77
N ARG A 321 -13.78 5.22 10.95
CA ARG A 321 -12.96 4.01 11.13
C ARG A 321 -13.54 2.84 10.36
N ALA A 322 -14.86 2.63 10.45
CA ALA A 322 -15.57 1.59 9.72
C ALA A 322 -15.47 1.81 8.20
N ALA A 323 -15.79 3.01 7.71
CA ALA A 323 -15.70 3.34 6.29
C ALA A 323 -14.26 3.17 5.73
N ALA A 324 -13.25 3.62 6.48
CA ALA A 324 -11.84 3.47 6.14
C ALA A 324 -11.42 1.99 6.11
N GLN A 325 -11.90 1.18 7.05
CA GLN A 325 -11.63 -0.26 7.10
C GLN A 325 -12.25 -0.99 5.90
N THR A 326 -13.51 -0.71 5.58
CA THR A 326 -14.19 -1.30 4.40
C THR A 326 -13.46 -0.88 3.13
N GLY A 327 -13.20 0.42 2.97
CA GLY A 327 -12.48 0.97 1.82
C GLY A 327 -11.11 0.31 1.63
N LEU A 328 -10.31 0.24 2.69
CA LEU A 328 -9.00 -0.42 2.68
C LEU A 328 -9.10 -1.89 2.21
N ASN A 329 -10.01 -2.66 2.80
CA ASN A 329 -10.17 -4.08 2.46
C ASN A 329 -10.58 -4.29 1.00
N LEU A 330 -11.55 -3.51 0.52
CA LEU A 330 -12.03 -3.59 -0.86
C LEU A 330 -10.97 -3.12 -1.85
N LEU A 331 -10.29 -2.00 -1.61
CA LEU A 331 -9.30 -1.46 -2.53
C LEU A 331 -8.08 -2.39 -2.67
N VAL A 332 -7.60 -2.97 -1.56
CA VAL A 332 -6.50 -3.97 -1.60
C VAL A 332 -6.92 -5.21 -2.40
N LYS A 333 -8.16 -5.68 -2.21
CA LYS A 333 -8.73 -6.79 -2.99
C LYS A 333 -8.86 -6.43 -4.47
N HIS A 334 -9.39 -5.26 -4.81
CA HIS A 334 -9.57 -4.79 -6.19
C HIS A 334 -8.24 -4.70 -6.91
N ILE A 335 -7.24 -4.11 -6.26
CA ILE A 335 -5.86 -4.05 -6.75
C ILE A 335 -5.34 -5.46 -7.10
N GLN A 336 -5.54 -6.44 -6.21
CA GLN A 336 -5.11 -7.83 -6.44
C GLN A 336 -5.89 -8.50 -7.58
N LEU A 337 -7.21 -8.30 -7.67
CA LEU A 337 -8.03 -8.85 -8.75
C LEU A 337 -7.62 -8.29 -10.11
N LEU A 338 -7.33 -6.98 -10.18
CA LEU A 338 -6.85 -6.31 -11.38
C LEU A 338 -5.47 -6.84 -11.78
N GLU A 339 -4.54 -6.98 -10.84
CA GLU A 339 -3.22 -7.59 -11.10
C GLU A 339 -3.36 -9.03 -11.61
N GLY A 340 -4.33 -9.78 -11.07
CA GLY A 340 -4.64 -11.14 -11.51
C GLY A 340 -5.06 -11.26 -12.97
N THR A 341 -5.52 -10.17 -13.61
CA THR A 341 -5.86 -10.16 -15.05
C THR A 341 -4.64 -10.32 -15.95
N GLY A 342 -3.42 -10.09 -15.42
CA GLY A 342 -2.18 -10.09 -16.20
C GLY A 342 -1.96 -8.85 -17.08
N LEU A 343 -2.90 -7.89 -17.09
CA LEU A 343 -2.81 -6.66 -17.90
C LEU A 343 -2.19 -5.48 -17.15
N VAL A 344 -2.14 -5.54 -15.82
CA VAL A 344 -1.58 -4.47 -15.00
C VAL A 344 -0.07 -4.37 -15.20
N ARG A 345 0.37 -3.16 -15.55
CA ARG A 345 1.79 -2.82 -15.68
C ARG A 345 2.36 -2.39 -14.34
N SER A 346 3.64 -2.67 -14.10
CA SER A 346 4.30 -2.32 -12.82
C SER A 346 4.38 -0.81 -12.58
N ASP A 347 4.38 -0.02 -13.65
CA ASP A 347 4.35 1.45 -13.65
C ASP A 347 2.93 2.03 -13.71
N SER A 348 1.87 1.22 -13.51
CA SER A 348 0.48 1.66 -13.74
C SER A 348 0.11 2.92 -12.96
N LEU A 349 0.70 3.15 -11.78
CA LEU A 349 0.47 4.38 -11.00
C LEU A 349 0.87 5.67 -11.74
N GLN A 350 1.76 5.60 -12.72
CA GLN A 350 2.19 6.76 -13.52
C GLN A 350 1.18 7.11 -14.63
N LEU A 351 0.20 6.24 -14.92
CA LEU A 351 -0.81 6.46 -15.96
C LEU A 351 -1.80 7.57 -15.64
N THR A 352 -2.10 7.83 -14.36
CA THR A 352 -2.99 8.93 -13.95
C THR A 352 -2.35 10.28 -14.30
N ALA A 353 -1.04 10.43 -14.10
CA ALA A 353 -0.30 11.63 -14.48
C ALA A 353 -0.23 11.83 -16.01
N ALA A 354 -0.08 10.75 -16.79
CA ALA A 354 -0.02 10.84 -18.25
C ALA A 354 -1.36 11.17 -18.91
N ALA A 355 -2.49 10.76 -18.31
CA ALA A 355 -3.82 11.13 -18.77
C ALA A 355 -4.11 12.65 -18.64
N ALA A 356 -3.32 13.37 -17.83
CA ALA A 356 -3.42 14.82 -17.62
C ALA A 356 -2.60 15.67 -18.61
N ALA A 357 -1.75 15.07 -19.45
CA ALA A 357 -0.96 15.83 -20.43
C ALA A 357 -1.80 16.14 -21.69
N PRO A 358 -1.94 17.42 -22.10
CA PRO A 358 -2.42 17.73 -23.44
C PRO A 358 -1.45 17.12 -24.46
N ARG A 359 -1.97 16.38 -25.44
CA ARG A 359 -1.13 15.88 -26.54
C ARG A 359 -0.47 17.08 -27.23
N PRO A 360 0.85 17.07 -27.46
CA PRO A 360 1.46 18.11 -28.27
C PRO A 360 0.90 18.01 -29.69
N VAL A 361 0.23 19.07 -30.14
CA VAL A 361 -0.06 19.28 -31.55
C VAL A 361 1.27 19.40 -32.29
N SER A 362 1.55 18.44 -33.17
CA SER A 362 2.72 18.48 -34.04
C SER A 362 2.53 19.59 -35.08
N SER A 363 3.06 20.78 -34.81
CA SER A 363 3.37 21.77 -35.84
C SER A 363 4.64 21.34 -36.60
N PRO A 364 4.73 21.58 -37.92
CA PRO A 364 5.85 21.11 -38.71
C PRO A 364 7.15 21.82 -38.32
N ALA A 365 8.24 21.06 -38.40
CA ALA A 365 9.57 21.37 -37.90
C ALA A 365 10.10 22.73 -38.36
N ARG A 366 10.55 23.53 -37.39
CA ARG A 366 11.58 24.56 -37.59
C ARG A 366 12.90 23.97 -37.09
N LEU A 367 13.86 23.83 -37.99
CA LEU A 367 15.24 23.49 -37.66
C LEU A 367 15.84 24.70 -36.91
N GLU A 368 16.07 24.56 -35.61
CA GLU A 368 17.03 25.40 -34.90
C GLU A 368 17.88 24.57 -33.94
N GLU A 369 19.16 24.92 -33.93
CA GLU A 369 20.30 24.16 -33.46
C GLU A 369 20.39 24.12 -31.93
N SER A 370 20.90 23.00 -31.40
CA SER A 370 21.17 22.82 -29.97
C SER A 370 22.50 23.48 -29.58
N PRO A 371 22.57 24.05 -28.37
CA PRO A 371 23.78 23.97 -27.57
C PRO A 371 23.55 23.11 -26.32
N VAL A 372 24.41 22.11 -26.20
CA VAL A 372 24.58 21.26 -25.02
C VAL A 372 24.99 22.13 -23.83
N ASN A 373 24.23 22.07 -22.72
CA ASN A 373 24.70 22.56 -21.43
C ASN A 373 24.56 21.47 -20.37
N VAL A 374 25.73 21.13 -19.82
CA VAL A 374 25.98 20.12 -18.80
C VAL A 374 25.69 20.75 -17.43
N ALA A 375 24.53 20.48 -16.84
CA ALA A 375 24.24 20.74 -15.43
C ALA A 375 23.02 19.92 -14.96
N ALA A 376 23.18 18.60 -14.84
CA ALA A 376 22.17 17.71 -14.25
C ALA A 376 22.71 17.09 -12.96
N LEU A 377 22.73 17.87 -11.89
CA LEU A 377 22.87 17.39 -10.51
C LEU A 377 22.16 18.38 -9.58
N ALA A 378 20.87 18.16 -9.32
CA ALA A 378 20.17 18.47 -8.06
C ALA A 378 18.64 18.41 -8.25
N GLY A 379 17.97 17.66 -7.36
CA GLY A 379 16.66 18.06 -6.84
C GLY A 379 15.42 17.42 -7.50
N ILE A 380 14.92 16.34 -6.90
CA ILE A 380 13.47 16.11 -6.80
C ILE A 380 13.16 15.77 -5.35
N ALA A 381 12.92 16.81 -4.57
CA ALA A 381 12.17 16.76 -3.32
C ALA A 381 11.07 17.82 -3.43
N VAL A 382 9.88 17.45 -2.97
CA VAL A 382 8.66 18.29 -2.79
C VAL A 382 7.82 18.54 -4.04
N LEU A 383 6.62 17.93 -4.06
CA LEU A 383 5.44 18.52 -4.71
C LEU A 383 4.15 17.89 -4.14
N LEU A 384 3.67 18.44 -3.03
CA LEU A 384 2.27 18.37 -2.60
C LEU A 384 1.94 19.64 -1.79
N VAL A 385 1.73 20.77 -2.47
CA VAL A 385 0.89 21.89 -1.98
C VAL A 385 0.34 22.66 -3.20
N ALA A 386 -0.93 23.06 -3.09
CA ALA A 386 -1.64 24.09 -3.86
C ALA A 386 -2.55 23.64 -5.02
N VAL A 387 -3.75 23.17 -4.67
CA VAL A 387 -4.98 23.59 -5.38
C VAL A 387 -6.06 23.92 -4.34
N ALA A 388 -5.97 25.12 -3.78
CA ALA A 388 -7.07 25.77 -3.08
C ALA A 388 -6.89 27.29 -3.22
N GLY A 389 -7.53 27.88 -4.21
CA GLY A 389 -7.41 29.32 -4.41
C GLY A 389 -7.89 29.81 -5.77
N SER A 390 -9.17 29.64 -6.08
CA SER A 390 -9.89 30.53 -7.00
C SER A 390 -11.37 30.17 -6.96
N LEU A 391 -12.17 31.02 -6.33
CA LEU A 391 -13.56 31.36 -6.70
C LEU A 391 -14.18 32.18 -5.56
N TRP A 392 -13.90 33.49 -5.53
CA TRP A 392 -14.85 34.47 -4.98
C TRP A 392 -14.54 35.88 -5.49
N PHE A 393 -15.30 36.33 -6.47
CA PHE A 393 -15.55 37.74 -6.73
C PHE A 393 -17.00 37.86 -7.23
N VAL A 394 -17.92 38.18 -6.33
CA VAL A 394 -19.17 38.82 -6.69
C VAL A 394 -19.22 40.20 -6.03
N ARG A 395 -19.51 41.15 -6.90
CA ARG A 395 -19.42 42.60 -6.82
C ARG A 395 -20.59 43.15 -6.00
N VAL A 396 -20.32 43.95 -4.96
CA VAL A 396 -21.33 44.85 -4.36
C VAL A 396 -20.95 46.28 -4.73
N GLY A 397 -21.66 46.83 -5.72
CA GLY A 397 -21.75 48.27 -5.95
C GLY A 397 -22.85 48.84 -5.06
N GLY A 398 -22.55 49.94 -4.37
CA GLY A 398 -23.44 50.54 -3.37
C GLY A 398 -24.46 51.54 -3.90
N GLN A 399 -25.24 52.08 -2.96
CA GLN A 399 -25.86 53.41 -2.88
C GLN A 399 -26.51 53.49 -1.48
N ARG A 400 -26.02 54.31 -0.53
CA ARG A 400 -26.41 55.71 -0.26
C ARG A 400 -27.93 55.96 -0.37
N HIS A 401 -28.62 56.00 0.76
CA HIS A 401 -29.00 57.22 1.47
C HIS A 401 -29.43 56.90 2.90
#